data_AF-A0A7Y7ISY4-F1
#
_entry.id   AF-A0A7Y7ISY4-F1
#
_cell.length_a   1.000
_cell.length_b   1.000
_cell.length_c   1.000
_cell.angle_alpha   90.00
_cell.angle_beta   90.00
_cell.angle_gamma   90.00
#
_symmetry.space_group_name_H-M   'P 1'
#
loop_
_entity.id
_entity.type
_entity.pdbx_description
1 polymer ?
#
loop_
_entity_poly.entity_id
_entity_poly.type
_entity_poly.pdbx_seq_one_letter_code
_entity_poly.pdbx_strand_id
1 'polypeptide(L)'
;MNELHNPIYTGQLRGHAIRFFAAPNGVVALPWHSCADLASAAGLPADAQDVFLQMTRSGSFQDSVRMVRTDAGEVLIAPHFVAQGTIGAFKQCGFLPADDAFENEFYRAGIGAAKVLQAGMSPEERFANIIALGRQHLGADDPIYASTRGEGSAA
;
A
#
# COMPACT_ATOMS: atom_id res chain seq x y z
N MET A 1 -15.26 -2.46 -21.50
CA MET A 1 -15.84 -1.94 -20.24
C MET A 1 -14.72 -1.96 -19.22
N ASN A 2 -14.32 -0.83 -18.65
CA ASN A 2 -13.36 -0.85 -17.53
C ASN A 2 -14.09 -1.41 -16.32
N GLU A 3 -13.58 -2.51 -15.78
CA GLU A 3 -14.10 -3.18 -14.59
C GLU A 3 -13.92 -2.27 -13.35
N LEU A 4 -14.89 -2.29 -12.44
CA LEU A 4 -14.80 -1.55 -11.17
C LEU A 4 -13.79 -2.25 -10.26
N HIS A 5 -12.93 -1.48 -9.60
CA HIS A 5 -11.88 -1.97 -8.71
C HIS A 5 -12.23 -1.64 -7.25
N ASN A 6 -13.28 -2.29 -6.74
CA ASN A 6 -13.79 -2.03 -5.39
C ASN A 6 -12.81 -2.52 -4.30
N PRO A 7 -12.89 -1.94 -3.08
CA PRO A 7 -12.09 -2.42 -1.95
C PRO A 7 -12.37 -3.89 -1.67
N ILE A 8 -11.31 -4.67 -1.42
CA ILE A 8 -11.42 -6.07 -0.99
C ILE A 8 -11.63 -6.18 0.52
N TYR A 9 -11.22 -5.15 1.27
CA TYR A 9 -11.26 -5.14 2.72
C TYR A 9 -11.29 -3.70 3.23
N THR A 10 -12.00 -3.46 4.32
CA THR A 10 -11.95 -2.19 5.05
C THR A 10 -11.49 -2.45 6.48
N GLY A 11 -10.35 -1.87 6.85
CA GLY A 11 -9.78 -1.92 8.19
C GLY A 11 -10.06 -0.64 8.97
N GLN A 12 -9.41 -0.51 10.13
CA GLN A 12 -9.53 0.65 11.03
C GLN A 12 -8.14 1.12 11.47
N LEU A 13 -7.92 2.44 11.43
CA LEU A 13 -6.76 3.12 12.02
C LEU A 13 -7.26 4.29 12.87
N ARG A 14 -6.97 4.29 14.18
CA ARG A 14 -7.40 5.32 15.14
C ARG A 14 -8.88 5.68 15.02
N GLY A 15 -9.74 4.66 14.81
CA GLY A 15 -11.18 4.82 14.64
C GLY A 15 -11.64 5.30 13.26
N HIS A 16 -10.73 5.48 12.30
CA HIS A 16 -11.02 5.85 10.92
C HIS A 16 -10.94 4.63 10.01
N ALA A 17 -11.90 4.51 9.08
CA ALA A 17 -11.91 3.45 8.10
C ALA A 17 -10.75 3.60 7.11
N ILE A 18 -10.10 2.49 6.76
CA ILE A 18 -9.12 2.43 5.67
C ILE A 18 -9.48 1.35 4.67
N ARG A 19 -9.59 1.72 3.40
CA ARG A 19 -9.89 0.78 2.32
C ARG A 19 -8.60 0.19 1.76
N PHE A 20 -8.61 -1.14 1.63
CA PHE A 20 -7.59 -1.92 0.96
C PHE A 20 -8.11 -2.54 -0.32
N PHE A 21 -7.21 -2.67 -1.29
CA PHE A 21 -7.50 -3.08 -2.65
C PHE A 21 -6.54 -4.19 -3.07
N ALA A 22 -6.99 -5.04 -4.00
CA ALA A 22 -6.07 -5.87 -4.76
C ALA A 22 -5.13 -4.96 -5.57
N ALA A 23 -3.94 -5.44 -5.88
CA ALA A 23 -3.04 -4.72 -6.77
C ALA A 23 -3.68 -4.60 -8.17
N PRO A 24 -3.58 -3.43 -8.82
CA PRO A 24 -4.07 -3.26 -10.18
C PRO A 24 -3.24 -4.14 -11.14
N ASN A 25 -3.87 -4.54 -12.25
CA ASN A 25 -3.26 -5.34 -13.33
C ASN A 25 -2.88 -6.79 -12.96
N GLY A 26 -3.43 -7.34 -11.87
CA GLY A 26 -3.29 -8.77 -11.55
C GLY A 26 -1.93 -9.19 -11.01
N VAL A 27 -1.07 -8.24 -10.61
CA VAL A 27 0.22 -8.53 -9.99
C VAL A 27 0.00 -9.13 -8.59
N VAL A 28 0.78 -10.16 -8.25
CA VAL A 28 0.85 -10.69 -6.88
C VAL A 28 1.65 -9.72 -6.03
N ALA A 29 0.95 -8.83 -5.32
CA ALA A 29 1.54 -7.81 -4.46
C ALA A 29 0.76 -7.65 -3.15
N LEU A 30 1.43 -7.11 -2.13
CA LEU A 30 0.77 -6.79 -0.86
C LEU A 30 -0.46 -5.89 -1.11
N PRO A 31 -1.51 -5.96 -0.27
CA PRO A 31 -2.70 -5.13 -0.44
C PRO A 31 -2.34 -3.64 -0.62
N TRP A 32 -2.94 -3.03 -1.63
CA TRP A 32 -2.84 -1.59 -1.85
C TRP A 32 -3.83 -0.88 -0.93
N HIS A 33 -3.59 0.39 -0.63
CA HIS A 33 -4.43 1.18 0.29
C HIS A 33 -4.88 2.49 -0.34
N SER A 34 -6.00 3.03 0.12
CA SER A 34 -6.45 4.39 -0.21
C SER A 34 -5.52 5.43 0.42
N CYS A 35 -4.91 6.28 -0.40
CA CYS A 35 -4.06 7.38 0.09
C CYS A 35 -4.87 8.39 0.93
N ALA A 36 -6.11 8.68 0.52
CA ALA A 36 -6.97 9.63 1.20
C ALA A 36 -7.36 9.13 2.59
N ASP A 37 -7.67 7.83 2.71
CA ASP A 37 -8.05 7.23 3.99
C ASP A 37 -6.85 7.25 4.97
N LEU A 38 -5.63 6.98 4.48
CA LEU A 38 -4.42 7.05 5.30
C LEU A 38 -4.15 8.47 5.81
N ALA A 39 -4.25 9.48 4.94
CA ALA A 39 -4.07 10.88 5.31
C ALA A 39 -5.13 11.36 6.31
N SER A 40 -6.39 10.99 6.09
CA SER A 40 -7.48 11.28 7.02
C SER A 40 -7.27 10.59 8.38
N ALA A 41 -6.86 9.32 8.41
CA ALA A 41 -6.62 8.58 9.65
C ALA A 41 -5.43 9.14 10.44
N ALA A 42 -4.44 9.69 9.75
CA ALA A 42 -3.32 10.40 10.38
C ALA A 42 -3.72 11.78 10.95
N GLY A 43 -4.94 12.26 10.68
CA GLY A 43 -5.46 13.51 11.21
C GLY A 43 -4.94 14.75 10.49
N LEU A 44 -4.54 14.62 9.22
CA LEU A 44 -4.12 15.78 8.43
C LEU A 44 -5.30 16.76 8.27
N PRO A 45 -5.06 18.08 8.39
CA PRO A 45 -6.00 19.10 7.97
C PRO A 45 -6.41 18.94 6.51
N ALA A 46 -7.61 19.39 6.13
CA ALA A 46 -8.17 19.16 4.80
C ALA A 46 -7.29 19.71 3.67
N ASP A 47 -6.73 20.90 3.84
CA ASP A 47 -5.77 21.51 2.91
C ASP A 47 -4.47 20.69 2.79
N ALA A 48 -3.96 20.15 3.90
CA ALA A 48 -2.81 19.26 3.90
C ALA A 48 -3.10 17.91 3.21
N GLN A 49 -4.33 17.40 3.33
CA GLN A 49 -4.75 16.18 2.62
C GLN A 49 -4.77 16.40 1.11
N ASP A 50 -5.31 17.53 0.63
CA ASP A 50 -5.34 17.87 -0.80
C ASP A 50 -3.92 17.97 -1.38
N VAL A 51 -3.02 18.67 -0.67
CA VAL A 51 -1.61 18.79 -1.05
C VAL A 51 -0.93 17.43 -1.08
N PHE A 52 -1.14 16.60 -0.04
CA PHE A 52 -0.58 15.26 0.01
C PHE A 52 -1.05 14.41 -1.18
N LEU A 53 -2.35 14.37 -1.45
CA LEU A 53 -2.92 13.59 -2.55
C LEU A 53 -2.40 14.06 -3.91
N GLN A 54 -2.29 15.37 -4.11
CA GLN A 54 -1.72 15.92 -5.33
C GLN A 54 -0.24 15.52 -5.49
N MET A 55 0.58 15.72 -4.45
CA MET A 55 2.01 15.40 -4.47
C MET A 55 2.28 13.90 -4.62
N THR A 56 1.48 13.04 -3.99
CA THR A 56 1.57 11.59 -4.18
C THR A 56 1.23 11.20 -5.62
N ARG A 57 0.22 11.86 -6.22
CA ARG A 57 -0.22 11.57 -7.60
C ARG A 57 0.75 12.07 -8.67
N SER A 58 1.32 13.27 -8.51
CA SER A 58 2.12 13.94 -9.56
C SER A 58 3.60 14.11 -9.22
N GLY A 59 4.04 13.63 -8.05
CA GLY A 59 5.41 13.73 -7.58
C GLY A 59 6.17 12.42 -7.76
N SER A 60 7.15 12.20 -6.87
CA SER A 60 8.09 11.05 -6.96
C SER A 60 7.44 9.68 -6.91
N PHE A 61 6.19 9.57 -6.43
CA PHE A 61 5.44 8.31 -6.39
C PHE A 61 4.48 8.12 -7.57
N GLN A 62 4.43 9.03 -8.55
CA GLN A 62 3.47 8.98 -9.66
C GLN A 62 3.44 7.62 -10.38
N ASP A 63 4.62 7.00 -10.57
CA ASP A 63 4.74 5.73 -11.31
C ASP A 63 4.30 4.53 -10.46
N SER A 64 4.21 4.71 -9.14
CA SER A 64 3.86 3.67 -8.17
C SER A 64 2.38 3.67 -7.79
N VAL A 65 1.67 4.79 -7.96
CA VAL A 65 0.26 4.93 -7.55
C VAL A 65 -0.69 4.78 -8.72
N ARG A 66 -1.94 4.41 -8.44
CA ARG A 66 -2.97 4.26 -9.50
C ARG A 66 -4.26 4.93 -9.06
N MET A 67 -4.88 5.62 -10.01
CA MET A 67 -6.27 6.04 -9.85
C MET A 67 -7.16 4.90 -10.31
N VAL A 68 -8.06 4.44 -9.44
CA VAL A 68 -9.00 3.36 -9.75
C VAL A 68 -10.43 3.85 -9.62
N ARG A 69 -11.33 3.28 -10.42
CA ARG A 69 -12.78 3.55 -10.34
C ARG A 69 -13.44 2.53 -9.46
N THR A 70 -14.15 2.99 -8.45
CA THR A 70 -15.01 2.17 -7.59
C THR A 70 -16.47 2.59 -7.80
N ASP A 71 -17.39 1.80 -7.26
CA ASP A 71 -18.81 2.17 -7.16
C ASP A 71 -19.07 3.53 -6.49
N ALA A 72 -18.25 3.88 -5.49
CA ALA A 72 -18.29 5.13 -4.74
C ALA A 72 -17.50 6.30 -5.37
N GLY A 73 -16.84 6.10 -6.52
CA GLY A 73 -16.07 7.14 -7.21
C GLY A 73 -14.61 6.78 -7.47
N GLU A 74 -13.80 7.77 -7.86
CA GLU A 74 -12.38 7.56 -8.12
C GLU A 74 -11.56 7.61 -6.83
N VAL A 75 -10.63 6.66 -6.67
CA VAL A 75 -9.78 6.53 -5.50
C VAL A 75 -8.32 6.43 -5.93
N LEU A 76 -7.45 7.24 -5.33
CA LEU A 76 -6.01 7.09 -5.46
C LEU A 76 -5.54 5.99 -4.52
N ILE A 77 -5.02 4.91 -5.08
CA ILE A 77 -4.47 3.79 -4.34
C ILE A 77 -2.95 3.69 -4.51
N ALA A 78 -2.29 3.21 -3.46
CA ALA A 78 -0.84 3.06 -3.45
C ALA A 78 -0.39 1.71 -2.84
N PRO A 79 0.78 1.19 -3.26
CA PRO A 79 1.35 -0.03 -2.70
C PRO A 79 1.85 0.19 -1.26
N HIS A 80 2.09 -0.91 -0.55
CA HIS A 80 2.47 -0.92 0.86
C HIS A 80 3.69 -0.04 1.20
N PHE A 81 4.74 -0.05 0.36
CA PHE A 81 5.96 0.74 0.64
C PHE A 81 5.70 2.26 0.63
N VAL A 82 4.71 2.73 -0.14
CA VAL A 82 4.30 4.14 -0.14
C VAL A 82 3.63 4.50 1.18
N ALA A 83 2.87 3.58 1.79
CA ALA A 83 2.31 3.79 3.13
C ALA A 83 3.43 3.93 4.17
N GLN A 84 4.45 3.06 4.12
CA GLN A 84 5.58 3.09 5.06
C GLN A 84 6.35 4.42 4.97
N GLY A 85 6.68 4.86 3.75
CA GLY A 85 7.32 6.15 3.55
C GLY A 85 6.45 7.33 4.01
N THR A 86 5.15 7.27 3.73
CA THR A 86 4.19 8.31 4.14
C THR A 86 4.05 8.39 5.66
N ILE A 87 3.90 7.26 6.35
CA ILE A 87 3.81 7.20 7.81
C ILE A 87 5.09 7.77 8.44
N GLY A 88 6.26 7.38 7.91
CA GLY A 88 7.54 7.95 8.34
C GLY A 88 7.59 9.48 8.19
N ALA A 89 7.13 10.01 7.05
CA ALA A 89 7.06 11.45 6.81
C ALA A 89 6.08 12.15 7.78
N PHE A 90 4.90 11.56 8.02
CA PHE A 90 3.93 12.11 8.96
C PHE A 90 4.44 12.15 10.40
N LYS A 91 5.23 11.15 10.83
CA LYS A 91 5.95 11.17 12.11
C LYS A 91 6.96 12.33 12.15
N GLN A 92 7.77 12.50 11.09
CA GLN A 92 8.78 13.57 11.00
C GLN A 92 8.18 14.98 10.99
N CYS A 93 7.02 15.16 10.36
CA CYS A 93 6.32 16.44 10.30
C CYS A 93 5.44 16.72 11.53
N GLY A 94 5.38 15.82 12.52
CA GLY A 94 4.60 15.98 13.75
C GLY A 94 3.09 15.75 13.59
N PHE A 95 2.63 15.19 12.47
CA PHE A 95 1.23 14.78 12.30
C PHE A 95 0.92 13.48 13.04
N LEU A 96 1.91 12.61 13.20
CA LEU A 96 1.83 11.40 14.01
C LEU A 96 2.84 11.44 15.17
N PRO A 97 2.52 10.82 16.31
CA PRO A 97 3.50 10.55 17.36
C PRO A 97 4.70 9.75 16.82
N ALA A 98 5.87 9.91 17.43
CA ALA A 98 7.08 9.17 17.04
C ALA A 98 7.07 7.68 17.42
N ASP A 99 5.97 7.18 18.01
CA ASP A 99 5.78 5.77 18.33
C ASP A 99 5.30 4.94 17.13
N ASP A 100 5.17 3.64 17.33
CA ASP A 100 4.75 2.71 16.28
C ASP A 100 3.28 2.32 16.38
N ALA A 101 2.46 3.01 17.18
CA ALA A 101 1.06 2.61 17.37
C ALA A 101 0.28 2.69 16.05
N PHE A 102 0.40 3.81 15.32
CA PHE A 102 -0.27 4.01 14.04
C PHE A 102 0.16 2.99 12.99
N GLU A 103 1.47 2.74 12.91
CA GLU A 103 2.07 1.80 11.95
C GLU A 103 1.65 0.36 12.26
N ASN A 104 1.62 -0.02 13.53
CA ASN A 104 1.13 -1.33 13.97
C ASN A 104 -0.36 -1.53 13.67
N GLU A 105 -1.19 -0.50 13.83
CA GLU A 105 -2.60 -0.55 13.43
C GLU A 105 -2.75 -0.72 11.91
N PHE A 106 -1.97 0.04 11.13
CA PHE A 106 -1.92 -0.12 9.67
C PHE A 106 -1.55 -1.56 9.28
N TYR A 107 -0.50 -2.13 9.90
CA TYR A 107 -0.09 -3.51 9.65
C TYR A 107 -1.16 -4.53 10.02
N ARG A 108 -1.83 -4.37 11.16
CA ARG A 108 -2.94 -5.26 11.55
C ARG A 108 -4.09 -5.21 10.56
N ALA A 109 -4.45 -4.00 10.09
CA ALA A 109 -5.47 -3.83 9.07
C ALA A 109 -5.04 -4.46 7.72
N GLY A 110 -3.78 -4.27 7.32
CA GLY A 110 -3.19 -4.88 6.14
C GLY A 110 -3.16 -6.42 6.20
N ILE A 111 -2.88 -7.00 7.37
CA ILE A 111 -3.00 -8.47 7.59
C ILE A 111 -4.44 -8.93 7.37
N GLY A 112 -5.43 -8.15 7.80
CA GLY A 112 -6.85 -8.40 7.49
C GLY A 112 -7.11 -8.48 5.98
N ALA A 113 -6.62 -7.49 5.24
CA ALA A 113 -6.74 -7.48 3.78
C ALA A 113 -5.99 -8.64 3.09
N ALA A 114 -4.78 -8.97 3.57
CA ALA A 114 -4.00 -10.08 3.03
C ALA A 114 -4.69 -11.44 3.25
N LYS A 115 -5.39 -11.62 4.37
CA LYS A 115 -6.22 -12.82 4.60
C LYS A 115 -7.37 -12.93 3.61
N VAL A 116 -7.99 -11.81 3.21
CA VAL A 116 -9.02 -11.80 2.18
C VAL A 116 -8.45 -12.17 0.82
N LEU A 117 -7.28 -11.63 0.44
CA LEU A 117 -6.59 -12.02 -0.81
C LEU A 117 -6.28 -13.51 -0.88
N GLN A 118 -5.99 -14.13 0.27
CA GLN A 118 -5.63 -15.54 0.37
C GLN A 118 -6.82 -16.46 0.66
N ALA A 119 -8.04 -15.92 0.69
CA ALA A 119 -9.23 -16.71 0.92
C ALA A 119 -9.43 -17.74 -0.20
N GLY A 120 -9.72 -18.98 0.16
CA GLY A 120 -9.92 -20.08 -0.79
C GLY A 120 -8.63 -20.79 -1.25
N MET A 121 -7.45 -20.22 -1.00
CA MET A 121 -6.18 -20.89 -1.31
C MET A 121 -5.91 -22.08 -0.37
N SER A 122 -5.30 -23.15 -0.91
CA SER A 122 -4.72 -24.26 -0.15
C SER A 122 -3.52 -23.80 0.70
N PRO A 123 -3.06 -24.58 1.70
CA PRO A 123 -1.85 -24.27 2.45
C PRO A 123 -0.61 -24.06 1.56
N GLU A 124 -0.43 -24.89 0.53
CA GLU A 124 0.69 -24.81 -0.41
C GLU A 124 0.60 -23.54 -1.27
N GLU A 125 -0.60 -23.24 -1.79
CA GLU A 125 -0.86 -22.01 -2.56
C GLU A 125 -0.62 -20.75 -1.72
N ARG A 126 -1.04 -20.75 -0.45
CA ARG A 126 -0.78 -19.63 0.47
C ARG A 126 0.71 -19.43 0.70
N PHE A 127 1.45 -20.51 0.91
CA PHE A 127 2.90 -20.42 1.13
C PHE A 127 3.62 -19.86 -0.11
N ALA A 128 3.29 -20.37 -1.30
CA ALA A 128 3.82 -19.85 -2.56
C ALA A 128 3.46 -18.37 -2.76
N ASN A 129 2.21 -18.00 -2.45
CA ASN A 129 1.75 -16.62 -2.55
C ASN A 129 2.50 -15.69 -1.59
N ILE A 130 2.72 -16.08 -0.33
CA ILE A 130 3.50 -15.30 0.64
C ILE A 130 4.93 -15.04 0.13
N ILE A 131 5.57 -16.04 -0.45
CA ILE A 131 6.91 -15.88 -1.05
C ILE A 131 6.86 -14.89 -2.21
N ALA A 132 5.89 -15.02 -3.13
CA ALA A 132 5.74 -14.11 -4.27
C ALA A 132 5.50 -12.66 -3.83
N LEU A 133 4.61 -12.45 -2.85
CA LEU A 133 4.36 -11.14 -2.23
C LEU A 133 5.63 -10.54 -1.64
N GLY A 134 6.42 -11.35 -0.92
CA GLY A 134 7.69 -10.92 -0.34
C GLY A 134 8.72 -10.52 -1.39
N ARG A 135 8.86 -11.31 -2.45
CA ARG A 135 9.78 -11.01 -3.57
C ARG A 135 9.42 -9.69 -4.27
N GLN A 136 8.14 -9.49 -4.55
CA GLN A 136 7.64 -8.26 -5.16
C GLN A 136 7.87 -7.05 -4.24
N HIS A 137 7.58 -7.18 -2.94
CA HIS A 137 7.75 -6.09 -1.98
C HIS A 137 9.22 -5.71 -1.76
N LEU A 138 10.12 -6.69 -1.75
CA LEU A 138 11.56 -6.49 -1.56
C LEU A 138 12.29 -6.05 -2.85
N GLY A 139 11.55 -5.84 -3.96
CA GLY A 139 12.13 -5.48 -5.24
C GLY A 139 12.95 -6.59 -5.89
N ALA A 140 12.83 -7.85 -5.43
CA ALA A 140 13.56 -8.98 -6.03
C ALA A 140 13.11 -9.26 -7.47
N ASP A 141 11.92 -8.78 -7.84
CA ASP A 141 11.35 -8.86 -9.19
C ASP A 141 11.43 -7.51 -9.94
N ASP A 142 12.12 -6.50 -9.38
CA ASP A 142 12.43 -5.25 -10.06
C ASP A 142 13.69 -5.44 -10.96
N PRO A 143 13.59 -5.21 -12.28
CA PRO A 143 14.71 -5.41 -13.20
C PRO A 143 15.95 -4.54 -12.87
N ILE A 144 15.77 -3.39 -12.21
CA ILE A 144 16.88 -2.53 -11.78
C ILE A 144 17.60 -3.15 -10.56
N TYR A 145 16.86 -3.73 -9.63
CA TYR A 145 17.41 -4.39 -8.43
C TYR A 145 18.09 -5.73 -8.75
N ALA A 146 17.60 -6.46 -9.76
CA ALA A 146 18.24 -7.67 -10.26
C ALA A 146 19.62 -7.40 -10.88
N SER A 147 19.80 -6.24 -11.52
CA SER A 147 21.05 -5.86 -12.19
C SER A 147 22.20 -5.49 -11.21
N THR A 148 21.87 -4.96 -10.04
CA THR A 148 22.85 -4.50 -9.03
C THR A 148 23.44 -5.64 -8.18
N ARG A 149 22.85 -6.85 -8.21
CA ARG A 149 23.44 -8.05 -7.57
C ARG A 149 24.44 -8.80 -8.46
N GLY A 150 24.51 -8.46 -9.75
CA GLY A 150 25.40 -9.11 -10.72
C GLY A 150 26.88 -8.70 -10.62
N GLU A 151 27.22 -7.63 -9.90
CA GLU A 151 28.59 -7.09 -9.87
C GLU A 151 29.35 -7.37 -8.55
N GLY A 152 28.82 -8.20 -7.65
CA GLY A 152 29.33 -8.37 -6.29
C GLY A 152 29.88 -9.74 -5.90
N SER A 153 30.15 -10.66 -6.84
CA SER A 153 30.70 -11.98 -6.49
C SER A 153 31.69 -12.50 -7.53
N ALA A 154 32.81 -11.80 -7.67
CA ALA A 154 34.08 -12.38 -8.11
C ALA A 154 35.23 -11.54 -7.55
N ALA A 155 35.71 -11.89 -6.36
CA ALA A 155 37.04 -11.58 -5.86
C ALA A 155 37.48 -12.71 -4.92
#